data_AF-A0A6B3G388-F1
#
_entry.id   AF-A0A6B3G388-F1
#
_cell.length_a   1.000
_cell.length_b   1.000
_cell.length_c   1.000
_cell.angle_alpha   90.00
_cell.angle_beta   90.00
_cell.angle_gamma   90.00
#
_symmetry.space_group_name_H-M   'P 1'
#
loop_
_entity.id
_entity.type
_entity.pdbx_description
1 polymer ?
#
loop_
_entity_poly.entity_id
_entity_poly.type
_entity_poly.pdbx_seq_one_letter_code
_entity_poly.pdbx_strand_id
1 'polypeptide(L)' 'AIDAVGGEMNAFTAKEYTCYYARVLDTDLPLAIDVVCDMLTGSLIAPEDVDAERGVILEEIAMTEDDPGDCV' A
#
# COMPACT_ATOMS: atom_id res chain seq x y z
N ALA A 1 2.54 6.31 11.23
CA ALA A 1 2.49 5.60 12.52
C ALA A 1 3.57 4.51 12.58
N ILE A 2 3.62 3.63 11.57
CA ILE A 2 4.63 2.55 11.48
C ILE A 2 6.04 3.07 11.21
N ASP A 3 6.21 4.08 10.34
CA ASP A 3 7.55 4.65 10.09
C ASP A 3 8.16 5.32 11.33
N ALA A 4 7.32 5.84 12.23
CA ALA A 4 7.76 6.52 13.45
C ALA A 4 8.42 5.57 14.46
N VAL A 5 8.12 4.27 14.36
CA VAL A 5 8.78 3.20 15.15
C VAL A 5 9.88 2.48 14.35
N GLY A 6 10.26 3.03 13.18
CA GLY A 6 11.25 2.42 12.29
C GLY A 6 10.75 1.15 11.58
N GLY A 7 9.43 0.93 11.57
CA GLY A 7 8.82 -0.16 10.81
C GLY A 7 8.59 0.21 9.35
N GLU A 8 8.22 -0.79 8.56
CA GLU A 8 7.82 -0.63 7.16
C GLU A 8 6.44 -1.25 6.97
N MET A 9 5.60 -0.63 6.14
CA MET A 9 4.30 -1.19 5.75
C MET A 9 4.14 -1.11 4.24
N ASN A 10 3.68 -2.20 3.63
CA ASN A 10 3.50 -2.30 2.18
C ASN A 10 2.26 -3.14 1.85
N ALA A 11 1.85 -3.07 0.59
CA ALA A 11 0.79 -3.88 0.03
C ALA A 11 1.10 -4.28 -1.41
N PHE A 12 0.55 -5.40 -1.85
CA PHE A 12 0.54 -5.78 -3.26
C PHE A 12 -0.66 -6.66 -3.59
N THR A 13 -1.10 -6.59 -4.85
CA THR A 13 -2.18 -7.42 -5.38
C THR A 13 -1.65 -8.36 -6.44
N ALA A 14 -1.90 -9.66 -6.25
CA ALA A 14 -1.68 -10.70 -7.24
C ALA A 14 -3.01 -11.11 -7.89
N LYS A 15 -2.95 -12.04 -8.84
CA LYS A 15 -4.16 -12.51 -9.56
C LYS A 15 -5.21 -13.15 -8.65
N GLU A 16 -4.79 -13.77 -7.54
CA GLU A 16 -5.66 -14.58 -6.68
C GLU A 16 -5.79 -14.05 -5.25
N TYR A 17 -4.92 -13.11 -4.84
CA TYR A 17 -4.90 -12.60 -3.48
C TYR A 17 -4.31 -11.20 -3.43
N THR A 18 -4.69 -10.47 -2.38
CA THR A 18 -4.08 -9.18 -2.02
C THR A 18 -3.43 -9.34 -0.65
N CYS A 19 -2.22 -8.83 -0.51
CA CYS A 19 -1.45 -8.87 0.72
C CYS A 19 -1.22 -7.46 1.24
N TYR A 20 -1.54 -7.23 2.51
CA TYR A 20 -1.18 -6.04 3.27
C TYR A 20 -0.34 -6.51 4.45
N TYR A 21 0.86 -5.96 4.63
CA TYR A 21 1.77 -6.40 5.69
C TYR A 21 2.57 -5.24 6.27
N ALA A 22 2.97 -5.42 7.53
CA ALA A 22 3.89 -4.52 8.21
C ALA A 22 5.03 -5.33 8.83
N ARG A 23 6.24 -4.77 8.80
CA ARG A 23 7.43 -5.30 9.47
C ARG A 23 7.83 -4.32 10.56
N VAL A 24 7.86 -4.79 11.80
CA VAL A 24 8.17 -4.00 12.99
C VAL A 24 9.05 -4.79 13.96
N LEU A 25 9.62 -4.11 14.94
CA LEU A 25 10.22 -4.76 16.11
C LEU A 25 9.13 -5.46 16.94
N ASP A 26 9.54 -6.46 17.72
CA ASP A 26 8.62 -7.25 18.56
C ASP A 26 7.84 -6.39 19.56
N THR A 27 8.49 -5.36 20.09
CA THR A 27 7.90 -4.37 21.00
C THR A 27 6.70 -3.63 20.41
N ASP A 28 6.67 -3.46 19.09
CA ASP A 28 5.69 -2.65 18.36
C ASP A 28 4.65 -3.48 17.63
N LEU A 29 4.63 -4.80 17.84
CA LEU A 29 3.65 -5.70 17.23
C LEU A 29 2.18 -5.28 17.52
N PRO A 30 1.79 -4.88 18.75
CA PRO A 30 0.42 -4.41 18.99
C PRO A 30 0.04 -3.21 18.12
N LEU A 31 0.96 -2.25 17.95
CA LEU A 31 0.75 -1.07 17.10
C LEU A 31 0.57 -1.49 15.63
N ALA A 32 1.38 -2.42 15.13
CA ALA A 32 1.26 -2.91 13.76
C ALA A 32 -0.09 -3.56 13.49
N ILE A 33 -0.59 -4.36 14.42
CA ILE A 33 -1.91 -5.00 14.32
C ILE A 33 -3.01 -3.92 14.27
N ASP A 34 -2.97 -2.97 15.20
CA ASP A 34 -3.99 -1.91 15.27
C ASP A 34 -4.03 -1.11 13.96
N VAL A 35 -2.88 -0.70 13.44
CA VAL A 35 -2.80 0.10 12.21
C VAL A 35 -3.30 -0.68 10.99
N VAL A 36 -2.87 -1.94 10.82
CA VAL A 36 -3.29 -2.75 9.66
C VAL A 36 -4.78 -3.08 9.73
N CYS A 37 -5.32 -3.37 10.92
CA CYS A 37 -6.74 -3.62 11.09
C CYS A 37 -7.60 -2.39 10.83
N ASP A 38 -7.18 -1.21 11.31
CA ASP A 38 -7.89 0.04 11.06
C ASP A 38 -7.87 0.39 9.57
N MET A 39 -6.71 0.27 8.91
CA MET A 39 -6.59 0.49 7.46
C MET A 39 -7.54 -0.42 6.66
N LEU A 40 -7.70 -1.68 7.05
CA LEU A 40 -8.55 -2.63 6.33
C LEU A 40 -10.05 -2.45 6.59
N THR A 41 -10.43 -2.02 7.79
CA THR A 41 -11.85 -2.02 8.22
C THR A 41 -12.46 -0.63 8.33
N GLY A 42 -11.64 0.40 8.50
CA GLY A 42 -12.03 1.78 8.74
C GLY A 42 -11.62 2.77 7.64
N SER A 43 -11.10 2.28 6.50
CA SER A 43 -10.66 3.18 5.42
C SER A 43 -11.79 4.08 4.91
N LEU A 44 -11.50 5.38 4.85
CA LEU A 44 -12.41 6.39 4.30
C LEU A 44 -12.02 6.63 2.85
N ILE A 45 -12.89 6.22 1.92
CA ILE A 45 -12.66 6.39 0.48
C ILE A 45 -13.25 7.73 0.02
N ALA A 46 -12.53 8.82 0.26
CA ALA A 46 -12.96 10.15 -0.16
C ALA A 46 -12.76 10.32 -1.69
N PRO A 47 -13.70 10.95 -2.41
CA PRO A 47 -13.58 11.12 -3.87
C PRO A 47 -12.32 11.86 -4.32
N GLU A 48 -11.89 12.86 -3.55
CA GLU A 48 -10.69 13.65 -3.83
C GLU A 48 -9.40 12.82 -3.76
N ASP A 49 -9.29 11.91 -2.79
CA ASP A 49 -8.15 10.99 -2.66
C ASP A 49 -8.13 9.98 -3.81
N VAL A 50 -9.30 9.47 -4.21
CA VAL A 50 -9.42 8.54 -5.35
C VAL A 50 -9.01 9.19 -6.66
N ASP A 51 -9.41 10.44 -6.89
CA ASP A 51 -9.05 11.16 -8.11
C ASP A 51 -7.55 11.51 -8.15
N ALA A 52 -6.94 11.82 -6.99
CA ALA A 52 -5.50 12.00 -6.88
C ALA A 52 -4.73 10.70 -7.20
N GLU A 53 -5.13 9.59 -6.58
CA GLU A 53 -4.49 8.27 -6.77
C GLU A 53 -4.62 7.77 -8.21
N ARG A 54 -5.76 8.05 -8.88
CA ARG A 54 -5.94 7.72 -10.31
C ARG A 54 -4.85 8.37 -11.18
N GLY A 55 -4.45 9.60 -10.87
CA GLY A 55 -3.40 10.30 -11.60
C GLY A 55 -2.05 9.56 -11.50
N VAL A 56 -1.70 9.14 -10.27
CA VAL A 56 -0.48 8.37 -10.01
C VAL A 56 -0.50 7.03 -10.76
N ILE A 57 -1.61 6.29 -10.68
CA ILE A 57 -1.75 4.98 -11.36
C ILE A 57 -1.61 5.14 -12.89
N LEU A 58 -2.17 6.19 -13.48
CA LEU A 58 -2.04 6.45 -14.92
C LEU A 58 -0.59 6.74 -15.31
N GLU A 59 0.17 7.43 -14.46
CA GLU A 59 1.59 7.70 -14.66
C GLU A 59 2.42 6.42 -14.56
N GLU A 60 2.15 5.55 -13.59
CA GLU A 60 2.81 4.24 -13.46
C GLU A 60 2.58 3.34 -14.69
N ILE A 61 1.33 3.33 -15.22
CA ILE A 61 1.01 2.59 -16.45
C ILE A 61 1.81 3.13 -17.64
N ALA A 62 1.86 4.45 -17.82
CA ALA A 62 2.61 5.07 -18.90
C ALA A 62 4.11 4.75 -18.81
N MET A 63 4.70 4.81 -17.60
CA MET A 63 6.10 4.45 -17.38
C MET A 63 6.39 2.98 -17.70
N THR A 64 5.46 2.07 -17.37
CA THR A 64 5.59 0.63 -17.70
C THR A 64 5.54 0.41 -19.22
N GLU A 65 4.66 1.12 -19.94
CA GLU A 65 4.56 1.01 -21.40
C GLU A 65 5.80 1.57 -22.13
N ASP A 66 6.47 2.56 -21.54
CA ASP A 66 7.70 3.16 -22.06
C ASP A 66 8.96 2.30 -21.79
N ASP A 67 8.90 1.30 -20.90
CA ASP A 67 9.99 0.33 -20.67
C ASP A 67 9.67 -1.07 -21.26
N PRO A 68 10.16 -1.38 -22.48
CA PRO A 68 9.90 -2.65 -23.14
C PRO A 68 10.53 -3.87 -22.43
N GLY A 69 11.35 -3.68 -21.39
CA GLY A 69 11.92 -4.76 -20.57
C GLY A 69 11.02 -5.28 -19.45
N ASP A 70 9.96 -4.55 -19.10
CA ASP A 70 9.08 -4.86 -17.96
C ASP A 70 7.79 -5.60 -18.36
N CYS A 71 7.56 -5.74 -19.67
CA CYS A 71 6.52 -6.59 -20.24
C CYS A 71 6.92 -8.09 -20.16
N VAL A 72 6.61 -8.76 -19.05
CA VAL A 72 6.74 -10.23 -18.89
C VAL A 72 5.62 -11.03 -19.54
#